data_AF-A0AAI9W3E6-F1
#
_entry.id   AF-A0AAI9W3E6-F1
#
_cell.length_a   1.000
_cell.length_b   1.000
_cell.length_c   1.000
_cell.angle_alpha   90.00
_cell.angle_beta   90.00
_cell.angle_gamma   90.00
#
_symmetry.space_group_name_H-M   'P 1'
#
loop_
_entity.id
_entity.type
_entity.pdbx_description
1 polymer ?
#
loop_
_entity_poly.entity_id
_entity_poly.type
_entity_poly.pdbx_seq_one_letter_code
_entity_poly.pdbx_strand_id
1 'polypeptide(L)'
;LYQGRSYKVYRGMGSVSAMSQGAHERCFQSEQGDTRKYVPEGIEGRVPARGPVDNVLYQMIGGLRSSMGYTGNGSIVEMKANCNFVRITNAGLSESHVHDVEITREAPNYRR
;
A
#
# COMPACT_ATOMS: atom_id res chain seq x y z
N LEU A 1 -5.16 -15.17 -15.00
CA LEU A 1 -6.28 -15.29 -14.03
C LEU A 1 -5.87 -16.32 -12.99
N TYR A 2 -6.15 -16.09 -11.70
CA TYR A 2 -5.94 -17.08 -10.66
C TYR A 2 -7.25 -17.22 -9.88
N GLN A 3 -7.78 -18.44 -9.77
CA GLN A 3 -9.07 -18.72 -9.11
C GLN A 3 -10.20 -17.76 -9.55
N GLY A 4 -10.31 -17.52 -10.87
CA GLY A 4 -11.37 -16.66 -11.43
C GLY A 4 -11.20 -15.15 -11.20
N ARG A 5 -10.12 -14.71 -10.52
CA ARG A 5 -9.83 -13.28 -10.31
C ARG A 5 -8.61 -12.83 -11.11
N SER A 6 -8.64 -11.57 -11.52
CA SER A 6 -7.52 -10.90 -12.21
C SER A 6 -6.51 -10.38 -11.20
N TYR A 7 -5.22 -10.65 -11.46
CA TYR A 7 -4.10 -10.21 -10.63
C TYR A 7 -3.01 -9.59 -11.50
N LYS A 8 -2.18 -8.75 -10.89
CA LYS A 8 -0.92 -8.26 -11.47
C LYS A 8 0.24 -8.67 -10.57
N VAL A 9 1.40 -8.93 -11.18
CA VAL A 9 2.64 -9.16 -10.43
C VAL A 9 3.06 -7.86 -9.75
N TYR A 10 3.47 -7.95 -8.50
CA TYR A 10 4.03 -6.86 -7.72
C TYR A 10 5.28 -7.37 -7.01
N ARG A 11 6.39 -6.66 -7.13
CA ARG A 11 7.68 -7.08 -6.55
C ARG A 11 8.39 -5.90 -5.90
N GLY A 12 9.06 -6.17 -4.79
CA GLY A 12 10.02 -5.24 -4.20
C GLY A 12 11.24 -5.07 -5.09
N MET A 13 11.85 -3.89 -5.09
CA MET A 13 13.04 -3.64 -5.91
C MET A 13 14.27 -4.44 -5.45
N GLY A 14 14.32 -4.87 -4.19
CA GLY A 14 15.33 -5.81 -3.66
C GLY A 14 14.98 -7.29 -3.85
N SER A 15 13.99 -7.61 -4.68
CA SER A 15 13.72 -9.00 -5.07
C SER A 15 14.76 -9.48 -6.09
N VAL A 16 14.99 -10.79 -6.13
CA VAL A 16 15.98 -11.39 -7.03
C VAL A 16 15.69 -11.01 -8.49
N SER A 17 14.44 -11.13 -8.95
CA SER A 17 14.12 -10.80 -10.35
C SER A 17 14.28 -9.31 -10.68
N ALA A 18 14.12 -8.41 -9.71
CA ALA A 18 14.35 -6.99 -9.90
C ALA A 18 15.85 -6.65 -9.89
N MET A 19 16.62 -7.25 -8.97
CA MET A 19 18.06 -7.06 -8.86
C MET A 19 18.81 -7.60 -10.09
N SER A 20 18.40 -8.77 -10.60
CA SER A 20 18.90 -9.33 -11.86
C SER A 20 18.61 -8.46 -13.08
N GLN A 21 17.68 -7.50 -12.97
CA GLN A 21 17.32 -6.54 -14.03
C GLN A 21 17.86 -5.12 -13.75
N GLY A 22 18.90 -4.99 -12.91
CA GLY A 22 19.59 -3.72 -12.65
C GLY A 22 19.20 -3.02 -11.36
N ALA A 23 18.27 -3.55 -10.56
CA ALA A 23 17.94 -2.93 -9.27
C ALA A 23 19.03 -3.14 -8.19
N HIS A 24 20.01 -4.02 -8.44
CA HIS A 24 21.07 -4.37 -7.50
C HIS A 24 21.96 -3.18 -7.11
N GLU A 25 22.10 -2.16 -7.97
CA GLU A 25 22.89 -0.95 -7.67
C GLU A 25 22.32 -0.20 -6.47
N ARG A 26 20.99 -0.12 -6.37
CA ARG A 26 20.29 0.53 -5.24
C ARG A 26 20.25 -0.35 -3.99
N CYS A 27 20.54 -1.63 -4.14
CA CYS A 27 20.65 -2.58 -3.02
C CYS A 27 22.10 -2.76 -2.56
N PHE A 28 23.05 -1.97 -3.09
CA PHE A 28 24.47 -2.08 -2.76
C PHE A 28 25.05 -3.49 -3.04
N GLN A 29 24.49 -4.19 -4.04
CA GLN A 29 24.90 -5.53 -4.48
C GLN A 29 25.60 -5.49 -5.85
N SER A 30 26.05 -4.32 -6.30
CA SER A 30 26.72 -4.11 -7.59
C SER A 30 28.04 -4.84 -7.72
N GLU A 31 28.77 -5.06 -6.63
CA GLU A 31 30.02 -5.83 -6.66
C GLU A 31 29.77 -7.35 -6.69
N GLN A 32 28.55 -7.80 -6.41
CA GLN A 32 28.15 -9.20 -6.58
C GLN A 32 27.77 -9.46 -8.05
N GLY A 33 28.77 -9.71 -8.88
CA GLY A 33 28.58 -10.08 -10.30
C GLY A 33 27.86 -11.42 -10.53
N ASP A 34 27.67 -12.25 -9.49
CA ASP A 34 26.87 -13.48 -9.54
C ASP A 34 25.53 -13.27 -8.84
N THR A 35 24.45 -13.26 -9.63
CA THR A 35 23.06 -13.16 -9.15
C THR A 35 22.68 -14.22 -8.11
N ARG A 36 23.39 -15.36 -8.05
CA ARG A 36 23.18 -16.40 -7.03
C ARG A 36 23.64 -16.00 -5.63
N LYS A 37 24.49 -14.97 -5.52
CA LYS A 37 24.99 -14.45 -4.25
C LYS A 37 24.18 -13.26 -3.73
N TYR A 38 23.12 -12.86 -4.43
CA TYR A 38 22.25 -11.81 -3.96
C TYR A 38 21.56 -12.20 -2.65
N VAL A 39 21.52 -11.24 -1.72
CA VAL A 39 20.78 -11.35 -0.46
C VAL A 39 19.52 -10.50 -0.61
N PRO A 40 18.36 -11.09 -0.98
CA PRO A 40 17.19 -10.30 -1.32
C PRO A 40 16.54 -9.67 -0.08
N GLU A 41 16.28 -8.36 -0.15
CA GLU A 41 15.51 -7.60 0.85
C GLU A 41 14.05 -7.42 0.43
N GLY A 42 13.70 -7.88 -0.77
CA GLY A 42 12.36 -7.77 -1.34
C GLY A 42 11.78 -9.13 -1.73
N ILE A 43 10.46 -9.24 -1.62
CA ILE A 43 9.71 -10.41 -2.09
C ILE A 43 8.97 -10.09 -3.38
N GLU A 44 8.51 -11.16 -4.03
CA GLU A 44 7.65 -11.10 -5.20
C GLU A 44 6.29 -11.68 -4.86
N GLY A 45 5.25 -11.08 -5.39
CA GLY A 45 3.90 -11.50 -5.13
C GLY A 45 2.95 -11.01 -6.21
N ARG A 46 1.67 -11.09 -5.88
CA ARG A 46 0.58 -10.67 -6.76
C ARG A 46 -0.41 -9.83 -5.99
N VAL A 47 -0.97 -8.84 -6.67
CA VAL A 47 -2.03 -7.97 -6.14
C VAL A 47 -3.27 -8.09 -7.03
N PRO A 48 -4.49 -8.04 -6.46
CA PRO A 48 -5.71 -8.02 -7.26
C PRO A 48 -5.69 -6.83 -8.23
N ALA A 49 -6.16 -7.06 -9.46
CA ALA A 49 -6.30 -6.00 -10.44
C ALA A 49 -7.31 -4.96 -9.93
N ARG A 50 -6.93 -3.68 -9.92
CA ARG A 50 -7.75 -2.56 -9.41
C ARG A 50 -8.41 -1.73 -10.51
N GLY A 51 -8.29 -2.17 -11.77
CA GLY A 51 -8.79 -1.42 -12.92
C GLY A 51 -7.94 -0.17 -13.24
N PRO A 52 -8.56 0.84 -13.87
CA PRO A 52 -7.94 2.12 -14.18
C PRO A 52 -7.43 2.89 -12.94
N VAL A 53 -6.36 3.66 -13.10
CA VAL A 53 -5.67 4.36 -11.99
C VAL A 53 -6.48 5.53 -11.44
N ASP A 54 -7.25 6.20 -12.28
CA ASP A 54 -8.15 7.31 -11.95
C ASP A 54 -9.17 6.92 -10.87
N ASN A 55 -9.74 5.72 -10.95
CA ASN A 55 -10.66 5.20 -9.93
C ASN A 55 -9.99 5.09 -8.56
N VAL A 56 -8.73 4.65 -8.52
CA VAL A 56 -7.96 4.52 -7.28
C VAL A 56 -7.65 5.90 -6.69
N LEU A 57 -7.19 6.83 -7.53
CA LEU A 57 -6.89 8.20 -7.13
C LEU A 57 -8.13 8.93 -6.61
N TYR A 58 -9.28 8.76 -7.26
CA TYR A 58 -10.54 9.35 -6.83
C TYR A 58 -10.89 8.94 -5.39
N GLN A 59 -10.78 7.63 -5.08
CA GLN A 59 -11.05 7.12 -3.72
C GLN A 59 -10.03 7.64 -2.69
N MET A 60 -8.75 7.68 -3.03
CA MET A 60 -7.71 8.22 -2.13
C MET A 60 -7.92 9.70 -1.82
N ILE A 61 -8.22 10.50 -2.84
CA ILE A 61 -8.48 11.94 -2.69
C ILE A 61 -9.76 12.17 -1.87
N GLY A 62 -10.80 11.36 -2.08
CA GLY A 62 -12.03 11.40 -1.28
C GLY A 62 -11.76 11.19 0.21
N GLY A 63 -10.96 10.17 0.55
CA GLY A 63 -10.55 9.90 1.93
C GLY A 63 -9.75 11.04 2.55
N LEU A 64 -8.79 11.60 1.81
CA LEU A 64 -7.99 12.75 2.25
C LEU A 64 -8.87 13.98 2.54
N ARG A 65 -9.78 14.32 1.60
CA ARG A 65 -10.70 15.45 1.77
C ARG A 65 -11.65 15.27 2.96
N SER A 66 -12.14 14.05 3.18
CA SER A 66 -12.94 13.75 4.37
C SER A 66 -12.16 13.97 5.66
N SER A 67 -10.89 13.54 5.71
CA SER A 67 -10.01 13.74 6.86
C SER A 67 -9.68 15.22 7.10
N MET A 68 -9.43 15.98 6.04
CA MET A 68 -9.27 17.44 6.11
C MET A 68 -10.53 18.13 6.66
N GLY A 69 -11.73 17.65 6.30
CA GLY A 69 -12.99 18.11 6.86
C GLY A 69 -13.12 17.84 8.37
N TYR A 70 -12.84 16.62 8.83
CA TYR A 70 -12.87 16.27 10.26
C TYR A 70 -11.87 17.07 11.10
N THR A 71 -10.71 17.40 10.51
CA THR A 71 -9.63 18.12 11.20
C THR A 71 -9.68 19.63 11.02
N GLY A 72 -10.62 20.14 10.20
CA GLY A 72 -10.82 21.57 9.99
C GLY A 72 -9.70 22.27 9.20
N ASN A 73 -9.00 21.57 8.29
CA ASN A 73 -7.87 22.12 7.54
C ASN A 73 -8.23 22.35 6.07
N GLY A 74 -8.05 23.57 5.56
CA GLY A 74 -8.36 23.95 4.18
C GLY A 74 -7.28 23.57 3.18
N SER A 75 -6.04 23.35 3.65
CA SER A 75 -4.90 22.98 2.83
C SER A 75 -4.07 21.84 3.42
N ILE A 76 -3.28 21.17 2.58
CA ILE A 76 -2.34 20.12 3.04
C ILE A 76 -1.28 20.72 3.98
N VAL A 77 -0.91 21.99 3.78
CA VAL A 77 0.06 22.69 4.63
C VAL A 77 -0.51 22.88 6.03
N GLU A 78 -1.74 23.36 6.14
CA GLU A 78 -2.44 23.50 7.42
C GLU A 78 -2.60 22.14 8.12
N MET A 79 -3.04 21.11 7.39
CA MET A 79 -3.22 19.77 7.95
C MET A 79 -1.92 19.19 8.53
N LYS A 80 -0.78 19.44 7.88
CA LYS A 80 0.53 19.02 8.39
C LYS A 80 0.94 19.75 9.68
N ALA A 81 0.51 21.00 9.87
CA ALA A 81 0.88 21.82 11.02
C ALA A 81 -0.07 21.67 12.21
N ASN A 82 -1.36 21.44 11.95
CA ASN A 82 -2.42 21.61 12.95
C ASN A 82 -3.05 20.28 13.43
N CYS A 83 -2.79 19.16 12.76
CA CYS A 83 -3.38 17.88 13.14
C CYS A 83 -2.74 17.32 14.42
N ASN A 84 -3.60 16.89 15.35
CA ASN A 84 -3.20 16.16 16.55
C ASN A 84 -3.46 14.66 16.37
N PHE A 85 -2.51 13.85 16.83
CA PHE A 85 -2.64 12.39 16.82
C PHE A 85 -2.81 11.87 18.25
N VAL A 86 -3.58 10.80 18.37
CA VAL A 86 -3.75 10.06 19.62
C VAL A 86 -3.21 8.65 19.43
N ARG A 87 -2.49 8.15 20.44
CA ARG A 87 -1.99 6.78 20.44
C ARG A 87 -3.13 5.83 20.84
N ILE A 88 -3.29 4.76 20.08
CA ILE A 88 -4.27 3.70 20.35
C ILE A 88 -3.58 2.38 20.65
N THR A 89 -4.31 1.44 21.25
CA THR A 89 -3.88 0.05 21.45
C THR A 89 -4.29 -0.83 20.26
N ASN A 90 -3.85 -2.08 20.23
CA ASN A 90 -4.32 -3.05 19.23
C ASN A 90 -5.84 -3.31 19.31
N ALA A 91 -6.43 -3.17 20.50
CA ALA A 91 -7.88 -3.23 20.65
C ALA A 91 -8.55 -2.05 19.95
N GLY A 92 -8.03 -0.83 20.12
CA GLY A 92 -8.50 0.36 19.39
C GLY A 92 -8.31 0.26 17.88
N LEU A 93 -7.24 -0.40 17.41
CA LEU A 93 -7.05 -0.67 15.98
C LEU A 93 -8.12 -1.64 15.45
N SER A 94 -8.42 -2.69 16.21
CA SER A 94 -9.46 -3.66 15.85
C SER A 94 -10.85 -3.01 15.83
N GLU A 95 -11.12 -2.13 16.79
CA GLU A 95 -12.33 -1.30 16.85
C GLU A 95 -12.43 -0.31 15.67
N SER A 96 -11.30 0.24 15.20
CA SER A 96 -11.29 1.17 14.07
C SER A 96 -11.66 0.51 12.73
N HIS A 97 -11.37 -0.79 12.58
CA HIS A 97 -11.77 -1.57 11.43
C HIS A 97 -13.22 -2.08 11.56
N VAL A 98 -13.83 -2.50 10.45
CA VAL A 98 -15.12 -3.22 10.50
C VAL A 98 -14.96 -4.47 11.37
N HIS A 99 -15.77 -4.57 12.42
CA HIS A 99 -15.80 -5.68 13.38
C HIS A 99 -17.25 -6.10 13.66
N ASP A 100 -17.43 -7.36 14.11
CA ASP A 100 -18.71 -7.96 14.53
C ASP A 100 -19.84 -7.98 13.49
N VAL A 101 -19.51 -7.84 12.20
CA VAL A 101 -20.44 -7.96 11.07
C VAL A 101 -19.83 -8.70 9.88
N GLU A 102 -20.69 -9.34 9.07
CA GLU A 102 -20.30 -9.97 7.82
C GLU A 102 -20.37 -8.97 6.65
N ILE A 103 -19.26 -8.80 5.93
CA ILE A 103 -19.20 -7.93 4.74
C ILE A 103 -19.73 -8.71 3.54
N THR A 104 -20.91 -8.34 3.05
CA THR A 104 -21.55 -9.00 1.89
C THR A 104 -21.13 -8.41 0.55
N ARG A 105 -20.61 -7.18 0.53
CA ARG A 105 -20.12 -6.48 -0.67
C ARG A 105 -18.88 -5.67 -0.34
N GLU A 106 -17.85 -5.79 -1.17
CA GLU A 106 -16.62 -5.01 -1.03
C GLU A 106 -16.85 -3.54 -1.38
N ALA A 107 -16.40 -2.63 -0.51
CA ALA A 107 -16.34 -1.21 -0.80
C ALA A 107 -15.09 -0.89 -1.66
N PRO A 108 -15.15 0.12 -2.55
CA PRO A 108 -14.04 0.45 -3.43
C PRO A 108 -12.79 0.99 -2.69
N ASN A 109 -12.97 1.47 -1.46
CA ASN A 109 -11.94 2.07 -0.61
C ASN A 109 -11.61 1.25 0.65
N TYR A 110 -12.19 0.06 0.83
CA TYR A 110 -11.95 -0.77 2.00
C TYR A 110 -11.89 -2.27 1.65
N ARG A 111 -10.75 -2.88 1.99
CA ARG A 111 -10.54 -4.33 1.95
C ARG A 111 -9.77 -4.72 3.21
N ARG A 112 -10.31 -5.68 3.95
CA ARG A 112 -9.59 -6.34 5.05
C ARG A 112 -8.71 -7.46 4.49
#